data_AF-A0A3B0QZG7-F1
#
_entry.id   AF-A0A3B0QZG7-F1
#
_cell.length_a   1.000
_cell.length_b   1.000
_cell.length_c   1.000
_cell.angle_alpha   90.00
_cell.angle_beta   90.00
_cell.angle_gamma   90.00
#
_symmetry.space_group_name_H-M   'P 1'
#
loop_
_entity.id
_entity.type
_entity.pdbx_description
1 polymer ?
#
loop_
_entity_poly.entity_id
_entity_poly.type
_entity_poly.pdbx_seq_one_letter_code
_entity_poly.pdbx_strand_id
1 'polypeptide(L)'
;MNDEDKSKEELLKELAELRQSLPGFEESYERHKQDELDVIEANKQSTFQAQRVPLGLIKWTTDFKVALWSDMAEHIFGFTRAEAEGKSGFDLIIPESNKELAVELWQQLLTREGGHRTISVNTAKDGTRLLCEWHNTPHVADDGSVVGVSSLVQDISGRKQAEGELKEYIDELVLLVKDRSIELMREVERHRQAEDELQLFRAALDSSADNIFLTDRATMHFVDVNDAACKDLGFTREEFLQMGPHDIKPDYTLHTMVREFDEVLRSDGEVGVIETIHLRKDGTQFPVELLLHSIMSGGRDIIVAVARDITERKVFEDRLKRLSTTDELTQALNRRKYLEIMDREVERVKRHATPLSLLIFDIDHFKAVNDTYGHDVGDEVLKAVAELVRDNVRKVDYFVRWGGEEFVIITPDTELFKAVIFADKLRARMEEHDFKTVGTITISIGVSTYEKDDTQETLMKRADEALYQAKQTGRNKVVSTEDLNVDNVPQA
;
A
#
# COMPACT_ATOMS: atom_id res chain seq x y z
N MET A 1 14.53 54.26 29.19
CA MET A 1 14.84 54.05 27.76
C MET A 1 16.04 54.93 27.48
N ASN A 2 17.24 54.40 27.76
CA ASN A 2 18.50 55.15 27.75
C ASN A 2 19.15 55.03 26.36
N ASP A 3 19.84 56.09 25.94
CA ASP A 3 20.51 56.28 24.65
C ASP A 3 21.61 55.25 24.28
N GLU A 4 21.87 54.22 25.09
CA GLU A 4 22.80 53.13 24.74
C GLU A 4 22.18 52.05 23.83
N ASP A 5 20.86 51.83 23.90
CA ASP A 5 20.21 50.81 23.06
C ASP A 5 20.01 51.26 21.60
N LYS A 6 19.91 52.58 21.34
CA LYS A 6 19.80 53.12 19.97
C LYS A 6 21.10 53.01 19.18
N SER A 7 22.26 53.12 19.83
CA SER A 7 23.57 53.04 19.16
C SER A 7 23.95 51.60 18.78
N LYS A 8 23.53 50.61 19.57
CA LYS A 8 23.81 49.19 19.31
C LYS A 8 22.99 48.64 18.15
N GLU A 9 21.74 49.09 18.00
CA GLU A 9 20.85 48.69 16.91
C GLU A 9 21.28 49.30 15.55
N GLU A 10 21.78 50.54 15.54
CA GLU A 10 22.37 51.18 14.35
C GLU A 10 23.69 50.51 13.91
N LEU A 11 24.58 50.20 14.85
CA LEU A 11 25.84 49.50 14.55
C LEU A 11 25.61 48.08 14.03
N LEU A 12 24.63 47.35 14.55
CA LEU A 12 24.27 46.01 14.06
C LEU A 12 23.68 46.04 12.64
N LYS A 13 23.02 47.15 12.27
CA LYS A 13 22.44 47.33 10.95
C LYS A 13 23.51 47.70 9.90
N GLU A 14 24.45 48.58 10.25
CA GLU A 14 25.63 48.87 9.40
C GLU A 14 26.53 47.63 9.22
N LEU A 15 26.69 46.80 10.26
CA LEU A 15 27.46 45.54 10.17
C LEU A 15 26.76 44.51 9.28
N ALA A 16 25.44 44.46 9.26
CA ALA A 16 24.66 43.56 8.41
C ALA A 16 24.69 43.99 6.92
N GLU A 17 24.66 45.29 6.65
CA GLU A 17 24.78 45.84 5.29
C GLU A 17 26.20 45.69 4.73
N LEU A 18 27.25 45.84 5.55
CA LEU A 18 28.62 45.54 5.13
C LEU A 18 28.82 44.04 4.82
N ARG A 19 28.21 43.14 5.60
CA ARG A 19 28.32 41.67 5.44
C ARG A 19 27.69 41.17 4.13
N GLN A 20 26.70 41.87 3.57
CA GLN A 20 26.11 41.55 2.27
C GLN A 20 26.90 42.09 1.08
N SER A 21 27.85 43.01 1.28
CA SER A 21 28.55 43.73 0.19
C SER A 21 29.92 43.13 -0.21
N LEU A 22 30.36 42.05 0.44
CA LEU A 22 31.67 41.42 0.20
C LEU A 22 31.52 39.91 -0.09
N PRO A 23 31.24 39.51 -1.35
CA PRO A 23 31.30 38.11 -1.72
C PRO A 23 32.75 37.62 -1.62
N GLY A 24 32.98 36.61 -0.77
CA GLY A 24 34.27 35.91 -0.66
C GLY A 24 35.21 36.35 0.46
N PHE A 25 34.84 37.31 1.33
CA PHE A 25 35.70 37.72 2.44
C PHE A 25 35.74 36.70 3.59
N GLU A 26 34.61 36.05 3.94
CA GLU A 26 34.62 34.97 4.95
C GLU A 26 35.35 33.73 4.45
N GLU A 27 35.18 33.33 3.19
CA GLU A 27 35.95 32.21 2.61
C GLU A 27 37.43 32.54 2.46
N SER A 28 37.78 33.76 2.03
CA SER A 28 39.19 34.17 1.92
C SER A 28 39.83 34.38 3.29
N TYR A 29 39.11 34.88 4.30
CA TYR A 29 39.62 35.10 5.65
C TYR A 29 39.78 33.79 6.41
N GLU A 30 38.81 32.88 6.36
CA GLU A 30 38.96 31.55 6.99
C GLU A 30 40.02 30.72 6.27
N ARG A 31 40.17 30.84 4.94
CA ARG A 31 41.27 30.18 4.22
C ARG A 31 42.63 30.79 4.55
N HIS A 32 42.77 32.11 4.62
CA HIS A 32 44.05 32.74 4.99
C HIS A 32 44.41 32.48 6.45
N LYS A 33 43.42 32.38 7.35
CA LYS A 33 43.60 32.04 8.75
C LYS A 33 43.94 30.56 8.94
N GLN A 34 43.36 29.66 8.15
CA GLN A 34 43.74 28.25 8.15
C GLN A 34 45.14 28.05 7.56
N ASP A 35 45.48 28.75 6.47
CA ASP A 35 46.82 28.71 5.87
C ASP A 35 47.87 29.35 6.80
N GLU A 36 47.56 30.44 7.52
CA GLU A 36 48.44 31.00 8.56
C GLU A 36 48.55 30.09 9.79
N LEU A 37 47.47 29.43 10.22
CA LEU A 37 47.52 28.47 11.33
C LEU A 37 48.33 27.23 10.94
N ASP A 38 48.16 26.71 9.72
CA ASP A 38 48.92 25.57 9.20
C ASP A 38 50.40 25.93 8.99
N VAL A 39 50.70 27.16 8.54
CA VAL A 39 52.10 27.67 8.44
C VAL A 39 52.70 27.96 9.81
N ILE A 40 51.92 28.45 10.79
CA ILE A 40 52.38 28.68 12.17
C ILE A 40 52.53 27.34 12.91
N GLU A 41 51.72 26.33 12.62
CA GLU A 41 51.82 24.99 13.21
C GLU A 41 52.95 24.19 12.56
N ALA A 42 53.13 24.28 11.24
CA ALA A 42 54.29 23.76 10.53
C ALA A 42 55.60 24.49 10.91
N ASN A 43 55.58 25.80 11.12
CA ASN A 43 56.73 26.55 11.65
C ASN A 43 56.92 26.29 13.14
N LYS A 44 55.89 26.11 13.97
CA LYS A 44 56.05 25.71 15.38
C LYS A 44 56.61 24.30 15.48
N GLN A 45 56.18 23.35 14.65
CA GLN A 45 56.78 22.02 14.59
C GLN A 45 58.22 22.07 14.07
N SER A 46 58.51 22.85 13.02
CA SER A 46 59.87 22.98 12.48
C SER A 46 60.83 23.72 13.43
N THR A 47 60.35 24.73 14.17
CA THR A 47 61.15 25.53 15.12
C THR A 47 61.28 24.82 16.48
N PHE A 48 60.30 24.01 16.90
CA PHE A 48 60.40 23.15 18.08
C PHE A 48 61.24 21.89 17.82
N GLN A 49 61.29 21.39 16.59
CA GLN A 49 62.17 20.29 16.17
C GLN A 49 63.64 20.71 15.99
N ALA A 50 63.93 21.97 15.67
CA ALA A 50 65.31 22.44 15.48
C ALA A 50 66.10 22.70 16.79
N GLN A 51 65.42 22.87 17.94
CA GLN A 51 66.07 23.15 19.24
C GLN A 51 66.21 21.92 20.17
N ARG A 52 65.85 20.71 19.71
CA ARG A 52 66.01 19.45 20.45
C ARG A 52 66.40 18.30 19.52
N VAL A 53 67.39 18.48 18.64
CA VAL A 53 67.97 17.31 17.96
C VAL A 53 69.07 16.75 18.88
N PRO A 54 68.87 15.60 19.54
CA PRO A 54 69.86 15.05 20.46
C PRO A 54 70.94 14.33 19.64
N LEU A 55 71.68 15.10 18.83
CA LEU A 55 72.77 14.56 18.02
C LEU A 55 74.05 14.54 18.83
N GLY A 56 74.60 13.35 19.06
CA GLY A 56 75.98 13.19 19.46
C GLY A 56 76.91 13.63 18.34
N LEU A 57 77.83 14.54 18.62
CA LEU A 57 78.96 14.83 17.75
C LEU A 57 80.17 13.99 18.17
N ILE A 58 80.75 13.27 17.23
CA ILE A 58 81.98 12.50 17.40
C ILE A 58 82.95 12.89 16.28
N LYS A 59 84.22 13.14 16.62
CA LYS A 59 85.29 13.23 15.62
C LYS A 59 86.15 11.99 15.69
N TRP A 60 86.49 11.47 14.53
CA TRP A 60 87.33 10.30 14.35
C TRP A 60 88.61 10.70 13.63
N THR A 61 89.71 10.11 14.08
CA THR A 61 90.97 10.01 13.33
C THR A 61 90.84 9.01 12.18
N THR A 62 91.79 9.00 11.24
CA THR A 62 91.76 8.10 10.07
C THR A 62 91.85 6.62 10.41
N ASP A 63 92.41 6.27 11.58
CA ASP A 63 92.43 4.92 12.15
C ASP A 63 91.19 4.59 13.01
N PHE A 64 90.11 5.37 12.85
CA PHE A 64 88.82 5.20 13.52
C PHE A 64 88.89 5.30 15.05
N LYS A 65 89.84 6.07 15.59
CA LYS A 65 89.89 6.40 17.02
C LYS A 65 89.18 7.71 17.32
N VAL A 66 88.53 7.78 18.47
CA VAL A 66 87.81 8.97 18.94
C VAL A 66 88.80 10.11 19.21
N ALA A 67 88.67 11.20 18.44
CA ALA A 67 89.38 12.46 18.63
C ALA A 67 88.55 13.50 19.40
N LEU A 68 87.22 13.40 19.33
CA LEU A 68 86.29 14.24 20.08
C LEU A 68 85.05 13.42 20.41
N TRP A 69 84.59 13.53 21.64
CA TRP A 69 83.37 12.90 22.13
C TRP A 69 82.54 13.97 22.84
N SER A 70 81.35 14.26 22.33
CA SER A 70 80.46 15.28 22.90
C SER A 70 79.63 14.73 24.06
N ASP A 71 79.12 15.63 24.91
CA ASP A 71 78.23 15.31 26.03
C ASP A 71 77.00 14.51 25.60
N MET A 72 76.46 14.79 24.41
CA MET A 72 75.33 14.03 23.86
C MET A 72 75.75 12.62 23.39
N ALA A 73 76.98 12.44 22.90
CA ALA A 73 77.52 11.10 22.63
C ALA A 73 77.73 10.31 23.93
N GLU A 74 78.14 10.97 25.02
CA GLU A 74 78.16 10.35 26.36
C GLU A 74 76.76 9.92 26.79
N HIS A 75 75.76 10.77 26.59
CA HIS A 75 74.37 10.45 26.94
C HIS A 75 73.82 9.28 26.11
N ILE A 76 74.13 9.20 24.82
CA ILE A 76 73.65 8.12 23.93
C ILE A 76 74.31 6.78 24.28
N PHE A 77 75.64 6.73 24.40
CA PHE A 77 76.35 5.45 24.55
C PHE A 77 76.81 5.12 25.98
N GLY A 78 76.68 6.05 26.93
CA GLY A 78 77.04 5.86 28.34
C GLY A 78 78.54 5.86 28.66
N PHE A 79 79.41 6.08 27.66
CA PHE A 79 80.85 6.25 27.87
C PHE A 79 81.19 7.72 28.09
N THR A 80 81.95 8.02 29.14
CA THR A 80 82.48 9.37 29.35
C THR A 80 83.55 9.70 28.31
N ARG A 81 83.78 10.97 28.02
CA ARG A 81 84.79 11.45 27.07
C ARG A 81 86.18 10.92 27.41
N ALA A 82 86.53 10.88 28.70
CA ALA A 82 87.80 10.34 29.16
C ALA A 82 87.96 8.83 28.89
N GLU A 83 86.86 8.07 28.85
CA GLU A 83 86.86 6.65 28.52
C GLU A 83 86.89 6.41 27.01
N ALA A 84 86.27 7.31 26.23
CA ALA A 84 86.12 7.20 24.79
C ALA A 84 87.34 7.72 24.01
N GLU A 85 87.95 8.83 24.42
CA GLU A 85 89.06 9.47 23.69
C GLU A 85 90.24 8.51 23.46
N GLY A 86 90.71 8.46 22.21
CA GLY A 86 91.80 7.58 21.78
C GLY A 86 91.45 6.09 21.63
N LYS A 87 90.23 5.67 22.01
CA LYS A 87 89.75 4.30 21.76
C LYS A 87 89.25 4.14 20.33
N SER A 88 89.38 2.91 19.81
CA SER A 88 88.84 2.51 18.51
C SER A 88 87.31 2.44 18.58
N GLY A 89 86.62 3.06 17.62
CA GLY A 89 85.17 2.96 17.50
C GLY A 89 84.69 1.52 17.34
N PHE A 90 85.50 0.66 16.70
CA PHE A 90 85.20 -0.78 16.53
C PHE A 90 85.06 -1.52 17.86
N ASP A 91 85.84 -1.13 18.87
CA ASP A 91 85.82 -1.79 20.17
C ASP A 91 84.87 -1.11 21.16
N LEU A 92 84.58 0.18 20.92
CA LEU A 92 83.83 1.01 21.85
C LEU A 92 82.32 0.88 21.66
N ILE A 93 81.82 1.04 20.43
CA ILE A 93 80.37 1.19 20.16
C ILE A 93 79.83 0.32 19.03
N ILE A 94 80.69 -0.44 18.34
CA ILE A 94 80.28 -1.32 17.24
C ILE A 94 80.19 -2.75 17.77
N PRO A 95 79.01 -3.41 17.74
CA PRO A 95 78.90 -4.81 18.12
C PRO A 95 79.67 -5.71 17.14
N GLU A 96 80.15 -6.86 17.62
CA GLU A 96 80.90 -7.83 16.82
C GLU A 96 80.17 -8.20 15.52
N SER A 97 78.84 -8.36 15.58
CA SER A 97 77.99 -8.70 14.44
C SER A 97 78.01 -7.66 13.30
N ASN A 98 78.46 -6.43 13.57
CA ASN A 98 78.39 -5.32 12.63
C ASN A 98 79.79 -4.77 12.27
N LYS A 99 80.87 -5.37 12.77
CA LYS A 99 82.24 -4.89 12.53
C LYS A 99 82.62 -4.93 11.05
N GLU A 100 82.31 -6.01 10.34
CA GLU A 100 82.63 -6.14 8.91
C GLU A 100 81.99 -5.02 8.08
N LEU A 101 80.69 -4.78 8.29
CA LEU A 101 79.95 -3.70 7.64
C LEU A 101 80.51 -2.32 8.04
N ALA A 102 80.87 -2.12 9.30
CA ALA A 102 81.45 -0.86 9.76
C ALA A 102 82.82 -0.59 9.12
N VAL A 103 83.64 -1.63 8.90
CA VAL A 103 84.92 -1.51 8.18
C VAL A 103 84.68 -1.07 6.74
N GLU A 104 83.74 -1.68 6.04
CA GLU A 104 83.40 -1.32 4.66
C GLU A 104 82.91 0.13 4.56
N LEU A 105 81.97 0.52 5.42
CA LEU A 105 81.44 1.90 5.46
C LEU A 105 82.52 2.92 5.82
N TRP A 106 83.45 2.56 6.71
CA TRP A 106 84.58 3.42 7.06
C TRP A 106 85.54 3.59 5.87
N GLN A 107 85.83 2.52 5.14
CA GLN A 107 86.64 2.59 3.92
C GLN A 107 86.00 3.49 2.87
N GLN A 108 84.68 3.35 2.64
CA GLN A 108 83.93 4.19 1.72
C GLN A 108 83.96 5.68 2.11
N LEU A 109 83.97 5.99 3.42
CA LEU A 109 84.10 7.37 3.90
C LEU A 109 85.51 7.94 3.66
N LEU A 110 86.55 7.11 3.83
CA LEU A 110 87.93 7.50 3.55
C LEU A 110 88.21 7.67 2.06
N THR A 111 87.59 6.85 1.20
CA THR A 111 87.65 7.02 -0.27
C THR A 111 86.66 8.05 -0.80
N ARG A 112 85.75 8.54 0.06
CA ARG A 112 84.67 9.49 -0.25
C ARG A 112 83.67 8.97 -1.29
N GLU A 113 83.54 7.66 -1.39
CA GLU A 113 82.63 6.97 -2.32
C GLU A 113 81.26 6.66 -1.71
N GLY A 114 81.10 6.79 -0.38
CA GLY A 114 79.85 6.45 0.31
C GLY A 114 79.89 6.65 1.82
N GLY A 115 78.90 6.11 2.52
CA GLY A 115 78.84 6.09 4.00
C GLY A 115 78.44 7.41 4.67
N HIS A 116 78.07 8.44 3.91
CA HIS A 116 77.68 9.76 4.44
C HIS A 116 76.42 9.76 5.30
N ARG A 117 75.48 8.82 5.06
CA ARG A 117 74.31 8.61 5.91
C ARG A 117 74.05 7.12 6.05
N THR A 118 74.00 6.61 7.28
CA THR A 118 73.81 5.18 7.54
C THR A 118 72.92 4.98 8.77
N ILE A 119 72.24 3.83 8.82
CA ILE A 119 71.56 3.36 10.03
C ILE A 119 72.23 2.05 10.42
N SER A 120 72.73 1.98 11.65
CA SER A 120 73.45 0.81 12.14
C SER A 120 73.11 0.50 13.58
N VAL A 121 73.28 -0.77 13.94
CA VAL A 121 73.18 -1.19 15.34
C VAL A 121 74.50 -0.91 16.03
N ASN A 122 74.43 -0.21 17.15
CA ASN A 122 75.52 0.12 18.04
C ASN A 122 75.27 -0.46 19.43
N THR A 123 76.30 -0.48 20.28
CA THR A 123 76.20 -0.98 21.65
C THR A 123 76.62 0.10 22.63
N ALA A 124 75.78 0.37 23.63
CA ALA A 124 76.09 1.24 24.75
C ALA A 124 76.95 0.52 25.80
N LYS A 125 77.52 1.27 26.74
CA LYS A 125 78.41 0.78 27.80
C LYS A 125 77.78 -0.31 28.67
N ASP A 126 76.48 -0.23 28.92
CA ASP A 126 75.72 -1.21 29.70
C ASP A 126 75.35 -2.48 28.90
N GLY A 127 75.73 -2.55 27.62
CA GLY A 127 75.40 -3.64 26.72
C GLY A 127 74.08 -3.46 25.95
N THR A 128 73.36 -2.34 26.15
CA THR A 128 72.13 -2.05 25.43
C THR A 128 72.42 -1.86 23.94
N ARG A 129 71.67 -2.55 23.08
CA ARG A 129 71.76 -2.35 21.64
C ARG A 129 70.93 -1.13 21.24
N LEU A 130 71.56 -0.21 20.53
CA LEU A 130 70.96 1.02 20.03
C LEU A 130 70.89 0.96 18.51
N LEU A 131 69.78 1.38 17.93
CA LEU A 131 69.69 1.64 16.50
C LEU A 131 70.01 3.11 16.27
N CYS A 132 71.19 3.38 15.72
CA CYS A 132 71.68 4.73 15.53
C CYS A 132 71.62 5.15 14.06
N GLU A 133 71.15 6.36 13.82
CA GLU A 133 71.26 7.06 12.54
C GLU A 133 72.50 7.95 12.55
N TRP A 134 73.34 7.79 11.53
CA TRP A 134 74.64 8.42 11.42
C TRP A 134 74.67 9.34 10.21
N HIS A 135 75.26 10.52 10.39
CA HIS A 135 75.59 11.46 9.32
C HIS A 135 77.08 11.78 9.40
N ASN A 136 77.84 11.36 8.39
CA ASN A 136 79.30 11.36 8.39
C ASN A 136 79.86 12.33 7.34
N THR A 137 80.75 13.22 7.78
CA THR A 137 81.42 14.22 6.96
C THR A 137 82.94 14.03 7.05
N PRO A 138 83.59 13.49 6.02
CA PRO A 138 85.04 13.41 5.92
C PRO A 138 85.68 14.80 5.82
N HIS A 139 86.78 15.02 6.54
CA HIS A 139 87.60 16.23 6.46
C HIS A 139 88.80 15.96 5.56
N VAL A 140 89.02 16.81 4.58
CA VAL A 140 90.03 16.62 3.53
C VAL A 140 91.09 17.71 3.64
N ALA A 141 92.37 17.33 3.57
CA ALA A 141 93.48 18.27 3.48
C ALA A 141 93.65 18.82 2.05
N ASP A 142 94.50 19.84 1.88
CA ASP A 142 94.73 20.49 0.59
C ASP A 142 95.30 19.53 -0.49
N ASP A 143 95.91 18.42 -0.06
CA ASP A 143 96.43 17.36 -0.95
C ASP A 143 95.38 16.31 -1.36
N GLY A 144 94.12 16.49 -0.93
CA GLY A 144 93.01 15.58 -1.25
C GLY A 144 92.88 14.37 -0.33
N SER A 145 93.78 14.17 0.63
CA SER A 145 93.71 13.08 1.61
C SER A 145 92.68 13.36 2.71
N VAL A 146 91.93 12.33 3.13
CA VAL A 146 91.02 12.43 4.29
C VAL A 146 91.86 12.39 5.56
N VAL A 147 91.78 13.43 6.39
CA VAL A 147 92.53 13.56 7.65
C VAL A 147 91.71 13.23 8.90
N GLY A 148 90.41 12.98 8.74
CA GLY A 148 89.51 12.54 9.80
C GLY A 148 88.06 12.61 9.34
N VAL A 149 87.12 12.22 10.21
CA VAL A 149 85.68 12.25 9.92
C VAL A 149 84.93 12.84 11.10
N SER A 150 83.98 13.75 10.85
CA SER A 150 82.98 14.13 11.84
C SER A 150 81.69 13.36 11.62
N SER A 151 81.22 12.71 12.67
CA SER A 151 79.98 11.97 12.69
C SER A 151 78.98 12.64 13.62
N LEU A 152 77.79 12.90 13.12
CA LEU A 152 76.61 13.19 13.93
C LEU A 152 75.82 11.91 14.09
N VAL A 153 75.40 11.60 15.31
CA VAL A 153 74.69 10.36 15.62
C VAL A 153 73.45 10.62 16.46
N GLN A 154 72.37 9.96 16.11
CA GLN A 154 71.13 9.96 16.86
C GLN A 154 70.71 8.54 17.20
N ASP A 155 70.37 8.28 18.46
CA ASP A 155 69.63 7.06 18.81
C ASP A 155 68.17 7.20 18.33
N ILE A 156 67.78 6.32 17.42
CA ILE A 156 66.44 6.28 16.84
C ILE A 156 65.65 5.06 17.29
N SER A 157 66.14 4.29 18.28
CA SER A 157 65.52 3.05 18.77
C SER A 157 64.09 3.27 19.22
N GLY A 158 63.86 4.24 20.12
CA GLY A 158 62.51 4.56 20.62
C GLY A 158 61.57 5.06 19.52
N ARG A 159 62.08 5.87 18.57
CA ARG A 159 61.29 6.33 17.41
C ARG A 159 60.88 5.16 16.52
N LYS A 160 61.80 4.25 16.20
CA LYS A 160 61.53 3.10 15.33
C LYS A 160 60.61 2.07 15.98
N GLN A 161 60.70 1.88 17.29
CA GLN A 161 59.76 1.05 18.03
C GLN A 161 58.35 1.66 18.01
N ALA A 162 58.22 2.95 18.33
CA ALA A 162 56.93 3.65 18.30
C ALA A 162 56.29 3.66 16.90
N GLU A 163 57.09 3.81 15.84
CA GLU A 163 56.62 3.66 14.45
C GLU A 163 56.07 2.25 14.16
N GLY A 164 56.71 1.21 14.71
CA GLY A 164 56.25 -0.17 14.60
C GLY A 164 54.92 -0.41 15.33
N GLU A 165 54.83 0.00 16.60
CA GLU A 165 53.61 -0.10 17.42
C GLU A 165 52.44 0.67 16.79
N LEU A 166 52.70 1.88 16.29
CA LEU A 166 51.68 2.68 15.59
C LEU A 166 51.20 1.99 14.31
N LYS A 167 52.10 1.36 13.55
CA LYS A 167 51.72 0.63 12.34
C LYS A 167 50.82 -0.56 12.67
N GLU A 168 51.16 -1.35 13.69
CA GLU A 168 50.32 -2.45 14.15
C GLU A 168 48.93 -1.97 14.57
N TYR A 169 48.85 -0.86 15.31
CA TYR A 169 47.58 -0.27 15.72
C TYR A 169 46.74 0.23 14.53
N ILE A 170 47.37 0.83 13.51
CA ILE A 170 46.69 1.25 12.28
C ILE A 170 46.14 0.04 11.53
N ASP A 171 46.93 -1.02 11.37
CA ASP A 171 46.52 -2.23 10.67
C ASP A 171 45.31 -2.89 11.39
N GLU A 172 45.28 -2.88 12.73
CA GLU A 172 44.13 -3.32 13.53
C GLU A 172 42.88 -2.45 13.32
N LEU A 173 43.03 -1.12 13.35
CA LEU A 173 41.93 -0.19 13.09
C LEU A 173 41.35 -0.34 11.68
N VAL A 174 42.18 -0.57 10.67
CA VAL A 174 41.73 -0.79 9.29
C VAL A 174 40.86 -2.05 9.20
N LEU A 175 41.25 -3.13 9.87
CA LEU A 175 40.44 -4.34 9.95
C LEU A 175 39.10 -4.09 10.65
N LEU A 176 39.11 -3.39 11.78
CA LEU A 176 37.89 -3.07 12.53
C LEU A 176 36.92 -2.22 11.71
N VAL A 177 37.41 -1.18 11.02
CA VAL A 177 36.60 -0.32 10.15
C VAL A 177 36.02 -1.12 8.98
N LYS A 178 36.81 -2.04 8.41
CA LYS A 178 36.35 -2.91 7.32
C LYS A 178 35.21 -3.82 7.77
N ASP A 179 35.35 -4.46 8.93
CA ASP A 179 34.32 -5.35 9.48
C ASP A 179 33.03 -4.58 9.78
N ARG A 180 33.14 -3.40 10.41
CA ARG A 180 31.98 -2.53 10.67
C ARG A 180 31.31 -2.04 9.39
N SER A 181 32.09 -1.76 8.35
CA SER A 181 31.55 -1.35 7.05
C SER A 181 30.74 -2.46 6.38
N ILE A 182 31.21 -3.71 6.45
CA ILE A 182 30.48 -4.88 5.93
C ILE A 182 29.17 -5.09 6.69
N GLU A 183 29.20 -4.97 8.02
CA GLU A 183 28.00 -5.09 8.85
C GLU A 183 26.95 -4.02 8.48
N LEU A 184 27.37 -2.76 8.35
CA LEU A 184 26.49 -1.66 7.99
C LEU A 184 25.90 -1.83 6.58
N MET A 185 26.69 -2.28 5.61
CA MET A 185 26.18 -2.58 4.26
C MET A 185 25.09 -3.66 4.30
N ARG A 186 25.26 -4.71 5.12
CA ARG A 186 24.23 -5.76 5.29
C ARG A 186 22.96 -5.24 5.98
N GLU A 187 23.08 -4.27 6.88
CA GLU A 187 21.93 -3.64 7.52
C GLU A 187 21.16 -2.75 6.55
N VAL A 188 21.87 -1.92 5.78
CA VAL A 188 21.28 -1.08 4.72
C VAL A 188 20.59 -1.95 3.66
N GLU A 189 21.22 -3.04 3.23
CA GLU A 189 20.64 -3.96 2.26
C GLU A 189 19.36 -4.63 2.79
N ARG A 190 19.35 -5.06 4.06
CA ARG A 190 18.13 -5.61 4.70
C ARG A 190 17.01 -4.58 4.77
N HIS A 191 17.32 -3.33 5.11
CA HIS A 191 16.32 -2.25 5.11
C HIS A 191 15.75 -2.01 3.72
N ARG A 192 16.61 -1.97 2.70
CA ARG A 192 16.19 -1.78 1.31
C ARG A 192 15.30 -2.93 0.82
N GLN A 193 15.67 -4.17 1.12
CA GLN A 193 14.85 -5.34 0.74
C GLN A 193 13.46 -5.30 1.40
N ALA A 194 13.38 -4.92 2.68
CA ALA A 194 12.10 -4.77 3.36
C ALA A 194 11.24 -3.64 2.77
N GLU A 195 11.86 -2.52 2.35
CA GLU A 195 11.17 -1.43 1.65
C GLU A 195 10.64 -1.88 0.28
N ASP A 196 11.46 -2.58 -0.50
CA ASP A 196 11.09 -3.11 -1.83
C ASP A 196 9.94 -4.14 -1.71
N GLU A 197 9.99 -5.05 -0.72
CA GLU A 197 8.90 -5.99 -0.44
C GLU A 197 7.59 -5.28 -0.05
N LEU A 198 7.66 -4.24 0.78
CA LEU A 198 6.48 -3.45 1.16
C LEU A 198 5.88 -2.70 -0.04
N GLN A 199 6.72 -2.16 -0.92
CA GLN A 199 6.26 -1.52 -2.17
C GLN A 199 5.56 -2.53 -3.08
N LEU A 200 6.12 -3.72 -3.25
CA LEU A 200 5.52 -4.78 -4.06
C LEU A 200 4.17 -5.23 -3.49
N PHE A 201 4.09 -5.41 -2.16
CA PHE A 201 2.86 -5.76 -1.47
C PHE A 201 1.75 -4.71 -1.69
N ARG A 202 2.08 -3.42 -1.53
CA ARG A 202 1.14 -2.32 -1.80
C ARG A 202 0.68 -2.31 -3.24
N ALA A 203 1.60 -2.40 -4.19
CA ALA A 203 1.28 -2.45 -5.60
C ALA A 203 0.35 -3.62 -5.96
N ALA A 204 0.54 -4.79 -5.32
CA ALA A 204 -0.35 -5.93 -5.51
C ALA A 204 -1.78 -5.65 -4.99
N LEU A 205 -1.92 -5.08 -3.78
CA LEU A 205 -3.22 -4.69 -3.23
C LEU A 205 -3.93 -3.63 -4.08
N ASP A 206 -3.19 -2.61 -4.55
CA ASP A 206 -3.72 -1.50 -5.34
C ASP A 206 -4.01 -1.89 -6.80
N SER A 207 -3.47 -3.02 -7.27
CA SER A 207 -3.82 -3.58 -8.59
C SER A 207 -5.17 -4.30 -8.62
N SER A 208 -5.73 -4.64 -7.44
CA SER A 208 -7.06 -5.25 -7.34
C SER A 208 -8.15 -4.25 -7.72
N ALA A 209 -9.10 -4.69 -8.53
CA ALA A 209 -10.32 -3.92 -8.81
C ALA A 209 -11.33 -3.98 -7.65
N ASP A 210 -11.25 -5.01 -6.80
CA ASP A 210 -12.08 -5.12 -5.60
C ASP A 210 -11.53 -4.25 -4.48
N ASN A 211 -12.43 -3.75 -3.64
CA ASN A 211 -12.11 -2.91 -2.49
C ASN A 211 -11.55 -3.78 -1.36
N ILE A 212 -10.34 -3.48 -0.88
CA ILE A 212 -9.68 -4.26 0.16
C ILE A 212 -9.53 -3.42 1.42
N PHE A 213 -9.94 -3.98 2.55
CA PHE A 213 -9.84 -3.37 3.87
C PHE A 213 -9.13 -4.31 4.84
N LEU A 214 -8.17 -3.79 5.59
CA LEU A 214 -7.53 -4.49 6.69
C LEU A 214 -8.03 -3.87 8.00
N THR A 215 -8.64 -4.67 8.86
CA THR A 215 -9.20 -4.19 10.14
C THR A 215 -8.52 -4.87 11.31
N ASP A 216 -8.05 -4.10 12.28
CA ASP A 216 -7.54 -4.63 13.54
C ASP A 216 -8.73 -5.10 14.39
N ARG A 217 -8.79 -6.40 14.69
CA ARG A 217 -9.92 -6.98 15.43
C ARG A 217 -10.08 -6.34 16.80
N ALA A 218 -9.00 -6.03 17.51
CA ALA A 218 -9.07 -5.54 18.87
C ALA A 218 -9.63 -4.12 18.94
N THR A 219 -9.20 -3.25 18.02
CA THR A 219 -9.63 -1.84 17.98
C THR A 219 -10.86 -1.60 17.11
N MET A 220 -11.19 -2.53 16.20
CA MET A 220 -12.23 -2.39 15.18
C MET A 220 -12.03 -1.21 14.22
N HIS A 221 -10.78 -0.74 14.07
CA HIS A 221 -10.41 0.32 13.12
C HIS A 221 -9.66 -0.26 11.92
N PHE A 222 -9.76 0.44 10.80
CA PHE A 222 -8.96 0.10 9.62
C PHE A 222 -7.47 0.38 9.88
N VAL A 223 -6.65 -0.60 9.54
CA VAL A 223 -5.18 -0.53 9.58
C VAL A 223 -4.62 -0.12 8.22
N ASP A 224 -5.28 -0.53 7.14
CA ASP A 224 -4.96 -0.10 5.78
C ASP A 224 -6.15 -0.37 4.84
N VAL A 225 -6.14 0.30 3.69
CA VAL A 225 -7.10 0.11 2.59
C VAL A 225 -6.37 0.27 1.25
N ASN A 226 -6.85 -0.38 0.21
CA ASN A 226 -6.30 -0.18 -1.14
C ASN A 226 -6.88 1.06 -1.83
N ASP A 227 -6.27 1.44 -2.94
CA ASP A 227 -6.67 2.61 -3.73
C ASP A 227 -8.06 2.45 -4.36
N ALA A 228 -8.48 1.22 -4.69
CA ALA A 228 -9.83 0.93 -5.17
C ALA A 228 -10.87 1.36 -4.11
N ALA A 229 -10.69 0.95 -2.85
CA ALA A 229 -11.59 1.32 -1.75
C ALA A 229 -11.68 2.84 -1.56
N CYS A 230 -10.54 3.54 -1.65
CA CYS A 230 -10.49 5.00 -1.57
C CYS A 230 -11.31 5.66 -2.68
N LYS A 231 -11.11 5.21 -3.93
CA LYS A 231 -11.79 5.74 -5.11
C LYS A 231 -13.29 5.46 -5.10
N ASP A 232 -13.68 4.24 -4.78
CA ASP A 232 -15.07 3.78 -4.86
C ASP A 232 -15.96 4.38 -3.77
N LEU A 233 -15.43 4.53 -2.55
CA LEU A 233 -16.19 5.10 -1.44
C LEU A 233 -16.00 6.61 -1.29
N GLY A 234 -14.98 7.19 -1.92
CA GLY A 234 -14.72 8.64 -1.94
C GLY A 234 -14.03 9.17 -0.67
N PHE A 235 -13.51 8.30 0.19
CA PHE A 235 -12.70 8.68 1.34
C PHE A 235 -11.21 8.60 0.98
N THR A 236 -10.42 9.48 1.59
CA THR A 236 -8.96 9.36 1.53
C THR A 236 -8.49 8.21 2.42
N ARG A 237 -7.30 7.67 2.13
CA ARG A 237 -6.69 6.63 2.98
C ARG A 237 -6.53 7.13 4.43
N GLU A 238 -6.13 8.39 4.63
CA GLU A 238 -5.98 9.00 5.95
C GLU A 238 -7.30 9.07 6.73
N GLU A 239 -8.41 9.38 6.05
CA GLU A 239 -9.75 9.33 6.64
C GLU A 239 -10.13 7.89 7.03
N PHE A 240 -9.88 6.91 6.15
CA PHE A 240 -10.15 5.50 6.45
C PHE A 240 -9.40 5.01 7.69
N LEU A 241 -8.15 5.41 7.89
CA LEU A 241 -7.38 5.01 9.08
C LEU A 241 -7.92 5.57 10.40
N GLN A 242 -8.85 6.54 10.35
CA GLN A 242 -9.57 7.06 11.53
C GLN A 242 -10.98 6.46 11.67
N MET A 243 -11.36 5.54 10.78
CA MET A 243 -12.67 4.92 10.70
C MET A 243 -12.57 3.42 11.00
N GLY A 244 -13.72 2.80 11.24
CA GLY A 244 -13.89 1.36 11.25
C GLY A 244 -14.94 0.89 10.24
N PRO A 245 -15.09 -0.43 10.07
CA PRO A 245 -16.09 -0.99 9.16
C PRO A 245 -17.52 -0.51 9.40
N HIS A 246 -17.86 -0.11 10.63
CA HIS A 246 -19.20 0.33 11.04
C HIS A 246 -19.58 1.70 10.49
N ASP A 247 -18.60 2.52 10.14
CA ASP A 247 -18.84 3.85 9.56
C ASP A 247 -19.31 3.76 8.11
N ILE A 248 -19.02 2.65 7.42
CA ILE A 248 -19.37 2.42 6.01
C ILE A 248 -20.46 1.37 5.81
N LYS A 249 -20.99 0.75 6.87
CA LYS A 249 -22.01 -0.33 6.79
C LYS A 249 -23.28 0.07 7.53
N PRO A 250 -24.26 0.71 6.85
CA PRO A 250 -25.46 1.27 7.50
C PRO A 250 -26.36 0.19 8.12
N ASP A 251 -26.34 -1.03 7.58
CA ASP A 251 -27.15 -2.15 8.09
C ASP A 251 -26.53 -2.87 9.29
N TYR A 252 -25.35 -2.44 9.73
CA TYR A 252 -24.59 -3.10 10.79
C TYR A 252 -24.40 -2.20 12.00
N THR A 253 -24.36 -2.85 13.16
CA THR A 253 -23.88 -2.25 14.41
C THR A 253 -22.49 -2.79 14.72
N LEU A 254 -21.74 -2.10 15.58
CA LEU A 254 -20.49 -2.63 16.12
C LEU A 254 -20.67 -4.04 16.73
N HIS A 255 -21.78 -4.28 17.41
CA HIS A 255 -22.07 -5.58 18.01
C HIS A 255 -22.24 -6.70 16.97
N THR A 256 -22.96 -6.44 15.88
CA THR A 256 -23.14 -7.44 14.82
C THR A 256 -21.82 -7.74 14.11
N MET A 257 -20.95 -6.76 13.91
CA MET A 257 -19.63 -6.99 13.32
C MET A 257 -18.64 -7.68 14.23
N VAL A 258 -18.65 -7.38 15.52
CA VAL A 258 -17.85 -8.14 16.50
C VAL A 258 -18.19 -9.63 16.42
N ARG A 259 -19.47 -9.98 16.35
CA ARG A 259 -19.90 -11.38 16.21
C ARG A 259 -19.45 -11.99 14.89
N GLU A 260 -19.60 -11.28 13.77
CA GLU A 260 -19.18 -11.74 12.45
C GLU A 260 -17.66 -11.99 12.41
N PHE A 261 -16.85 -11.07 12.93
CA PHE A 261 -15.40 -11.24 12.97
C PHE A 261 -14.96 -12.35 13.94
N ASP A 262 -15.67 -12.53 15.06
CA ASP A 262 -15.44 -13.67 15.95
C ASP A 262 -15.77 -15.00 15.29
N GLU A 263 -16.77 -15.05 14.41
CA GLU A 263 -17.06 -16.24 13.60
C GLU A 263 -15.93 -16.50 12.61
N VAL A 264 -15.39 -15.47 11.93
CA VAL A 264 -14.22 -15.63 11.05
C VAL A 264 -13.02 -16.25 11.77
N LEU A 265 -12.70 -15.75 12.96
CA LEU A 265 -11.57 -16.27 13.75
C LEU A 265 -11.77 -17.72 14.22
N ARG A 266 -13.02 -18.16 14.40
CA ARG A 266 -13.34 -19.56 14.78
C ARG A 266 -13.39 -20.52 13.60
N SER A 267 -13.52 -20.00 12.37
CA SER A 267 -13.79 -20.79 11.16
C SER A 267 -12.52 -21.16 10.37
N ASP A 268 -11.38 -21.32 11.06
CA ASP A 268 -10.06 -21.48 10.42
C ASP A 268 -9.66 -20.32 9.47
N GLY A 269 -10.30 -19.15 9.65
CA GLY A 269 -10.01 -17.93 8.91
C GLY A 269 -10.76 -17.76 7.59
N GLU A 270 -11.81 -18.54 7.32
CA GLU A 270 -12.71 -18.31 6.17
C GLU A 270 -14.16 -18.28 6.61
N VAL A 271 -14.87 -17.21 6.24
CA VAL A 271 -16.34 -17.20 6.25
C VAL A 271 -16.81 -17.08 4.82
N GLY A 272 -17.88 -17.82 4.50
CA GLY A 272 -18.51 -17.78 3.19
C GLY A 272 -18.92 -16.37 2.78
N VAL A 273 -19.27 -16.24 1.51
CA VAL A 273 -19.63 -14.96 0.89
C VAL A 273 -20.85 -14.32 1.58
N ILE A 274 -20.72 -13.04 1.98
CA ILE A 274 -21.78 -12.26 2.63
C ILE A 274 -22.18 -11.09 1.74
N GLU A 275 -23.47 -10.92 1.45
CA GLU A 275 -23.98 -9.71 0.78
C GLU A 275 -24.41 -8.66 1.82
N THR A 276 -24.00 -7.42 1.63
CA THR A 276 -24.38 -6.29 2.48
C THR A 276 -24.40 -4.98 1.68
N ILE A 277 -24.66 -3.86 2.35
CA ILE A 277 -24.66 -2.52 1.77
C ILE A 277 -23.46 -1.74 2.32
N HIS A 278 -22.75 -1.06 1.42
CA HIS A 278 -21.74 -0.06 1.78
C HIS A 278 -22.28 1.35 1.53
N LEU A 279 -21.76 2.31 2.30
CA LEU A 279 -22.08 3.73 2.25
C LEU A 279 -20.86 4.53 1.75
N ARG A 280 -21.06 5.28 0.66
CA ARG A 280 -20.06 6.24 0.15
C ARG A 280 -20.09 7.53 0.98
N LYS A 281 -19.01 8.32 0.89
CA LYS A 281 -18.87 9.62 1.56
C LYS A 281 -19.98 10.63 1.19
N ASP A 282 -20.51 10.54 -0.03
CA ASP A 282 -21.61 11.38 -0.50
C ASP A 282 -23.01 10.93 -0.01
N GLY A 283 -23.07 9.82 0.74
CA GLY A 283 -24.30 9.22 1.25
C GLY A 283 -24.92 8.16 0.34
N THR A 284 -24.35 7.91 -0.85
CA THR A 284 -24.85 6.89 -1.78
C THR A 284 -24.62 5.51 -1.21
N GLN A 285 -25.66 4.68 -1.20
CA GLN A 285 -25.59 3.28 -0.80
C GLN A 285 -25.48 2.36 -2.00
N PHE A 286 -24.71 1.28 -1.88
CA PHE A 286 -24.55 0.29 -2.94
C PHE A 286 -24.34 -1.11 -2.36
N PRO A 287 -24.87 -2.15 -3.04
CA PRO A 287 -24.70 -3.52 -2.60
C PRO A 287 -23.28 -4.01 -2.89
N VAL A 288 -22.72 -4.71 -1.91
CA VAL A 288 -21.42 -5.35 -2.01
C VAL A 288 -21.48 -6.82 -1.61
N GLU A 289 -20.66 -7.61 -2.27
CA GLU A 289 -20.33 -8.99 -1.92
C GLU A 289 -19.01 -8.98 -1.14
N LEU A 290 -19.02 -9.48 0.10
CA LEU A 290 -17.88 -9.52 1.01
C LEU A 290 -17.32 -10.93 1.15
N LEU A 291 -16.00 -11.02 1.07
CA LEU A 291 -15.22 -12.16 1.47
C LEU A 291 -14.31 -11.76 2.63
N LEU A 292 -14.40 -12.49 3.74
CA LEU A 292 -13.66 -12.19 4.97
C LEU A 292 -12.65 -13.28 5.29
N HIS A 293 -11.40 -12.86 5.49
CA HIS A 293 -10.32 -13.72 5.97
C HIS A 293 -9.71 -13.14 7.24
N SER A 294 -9.17 -14.00 8.11
CA SER A 294 -8.35 -13.55 9.23
C SER A 294 -6.89 -13.96 9.05
N ILE A 295 -5.98 -13.04 9.36
CA ILE A 295 -4.53 -13.30 9.41
C ILE A 295 -3.95 -12.83 10.74
N MET A 296 -2.91 -13.51 11.21
CA MET A 296 -2.17 -13.11 12.40
C MET A 296 -0.92 -12.33 11.99
N SER A 297 -0.77 -11.09 12.45
CA SER A 297 0.37 -10.23 12.14
C SER A 297 0.87 -9.51 13.39
N GLY A 298 2.13 -9.75 13.77
CA GLY A 298 2.74 -9.14 14.96
C GLY A 298 1.98 -9.42 16.26
N GLY A 299 1.33 -10.57 16.38
CA GLY A 299 0.50 -10.95 17.54
C GLY A 299 -0.89 -10.31 17.58
N ARG A 300 -1.32 -9.65 16.48
CA ARG A 300 -2.66 -9.10 16.33
C ARG A 300 -3.46 -9.87 15.28
N ASP A 301 -4.74 -10.05 15.56
CA ASP A 301 -5.70 -10.58 14.60
C ASP A 301 -6.16 -9.46 13.66
N ILE A 302 -5.86 -9.61 12.37
CA ILE A 302 -6.27 -8.70 11.31
C ILE A 302 -7.32 -9.38 10.44
N ILE A 303 -8.47 -8.72 10.28
CA ILE A 303 -9.51 -9.15 9.35
C ILE A 303 -9.26 -8.48 8.01
N VAL A 304 -9.08 -9.27 6.97
CA VAL A 304 -8.98 -8.84 5.58
C VAL A 304 -10.37 -9.00 4.96
N ALA A 305 -10.98 -7.88 4.57
CA ALA A 305 -12.24 -7.86 3.84
C ALA A 305 -11.99 -7.49 2.39
N VAL A 306 -12.41 -8.36 1.47
CA VAL A 306 -12.46 -8.08 0.04
C VAL A 306 -13.91 -7.82 -0.32
N ALA A 307 -14.22 -6.62 -0.81
CA ALA A 307 -15.56 -6.16 -1.12
C ALA A 307 -15.70 -5.86 -2.61
N ARG A 308 -16.62 -6.54 -3.27
CA ARG A 308 -16.94 -6.33 -4.69
C ARG A 308 -18.27 -5.59 -4.82
N ASP A 309 -18.30 -4.49 -5.56
CA ASP A 309 -19.55 -3.83 -5.94
C ASP A 309 -20.34 -4.74 -6.88
N ILE A 310 -21.57 -5.10 -6.47
CA ILE A 310 -22.47 -5.99 -7.23
C ILE A 310 -23.67 -5.23 -7.79
N THR A 311 -23.62 -3.91 -7.87
CA THR A 311 -24.71 -3.05 -8.37
C THR A 311 -25.16 -3.49 -9.76
N GLU A 312 -24.23 -3.61 -10.71
CA GLU A 312 -24.54 -4.01 -12.09
C GLU A 312 -25.16 -5.41 -12.12
N ARG A 313 -24.59 -6.36 -11.36
CA ARG A 313 -25.11 -7.73 -11.25
C ARG A 313 -26.55 -7.73 -10.74
N LYS A 314 -26.86 -6.99 -9.67
CA LYS A 314 -28.22 -6.89 -9.13
C LYS A 314 -29.18 -6.25 -10.13
N VAL A 315 -28.76 -5.20 -10.84
CA VAL A 315 -29.57 -4.56 -11.90
C VAL A 315 -29.87 -5.55 -13.04
N PHE A 316 -28.89 -6.34 -13.47
CA PHE A 316 -29.09 -7.37 -14.49
C PHE A 316 -29.99 -8.51 -13.99
N GLU A 317 -29.78 -8.99 -12.76
CA GLU A 317 -30.63 -10.01 -12.13
C GLU A 317 -32.09 -9.55 -12.04
N ASP A 318 -32.33 -8.30 -11.60
CA ASP A 318 -33.67 -7.72 -11.55
C ASP A 318 -34.27 -7.56 -12.94
N ARG A 319 -33.49 -7.13 -13.93
CA ARG A 319 -33.95 -7.03 -15.32
C ARG A 319 -34.33 -8.41 -15.87
N LEU A 320 -33.49 -9.42 -15.66
CA LEU A 320 -33.76 -10.81 -16.05
C LEU A 320 -35.02 -11.33 -15.36
N LYS A 321 -35.21 -11.03 -14.07
CA LYS A 321 -36.40 -11.40 -13.31
C LYS A 321 -37.67 -10.74 -13.86
N ARG A 322 -37.62 -9.46 -14.21
CA ARG A 322 -38.74 -8.75 -14.86
C ARG A 322 -39.06 -9.34 -16.23
N LEU A 323 -38.07 -9.51 -17.10
CA LEU A 323 -38.23 -10.16 -18.41
C LEU A 323 -38.82 -11.58 -18.29
N SER A 324 -38.45 -12.27 -17.21
CA SER A 324 -38.95 -13.61 -16.93
C SER A 324 -40.38 -13.66 -16.38
N THR A 325 -40.93 -12.59 -15.79
CA THR A 325 -42.19 -12.64 -15.02
C THR A 325 -43.28 -11.67 -15.46
N THR A 326 -42.93 -10.66 -16.26
CA THR A 326 -43.85 -9.62 -16.74
C THR A 326 -43.85 -9.53 -18.26
N ASP A 327 -44.96 -9.06 -18.83
CA ASP A 327 -45.12 -8.72 -20.24
C ASP A 327 -44.55 -7.32 -20.52
N GLU A 328 -43.69 -7.17 -21.52
CA GLU A 328 -42.97 -5.92 -21.77
C GLU A 328 -43.90 -4.77 -22.16
N LEU A 329 -44.96 -5.04 -22.92
CA LEU A 329 -45.86 -4.02 -23.43
C LEU A 329 -46.81 -3.51 -22.34
N THR A 330 -47.48 -4.42 -21.65
CA THR A 330 -48.57 -4.10 -20.72
C THR A 330 -48.12 -3.99 -19.27
N GLN A 331 -46.93 -4.49 -18.94
CA GLN A 331 -46.42 -4.65 -17.57
C GLN A 331 -47.32 -5.52 -16.66
N ALA A 332 -48.24 -6.29 -17.25
CA ALA A 332 -48.96 -7.36 -16.55
C ALA A 332 -48.01 -8.55 -16.32
N LEU A 333 -48.41 -9.51 -15.48
CA LEU A 333 -47.65 -10.75 -15.36
C LEU A 333 -47.70 -11.52 -16.69
N ASN A 334 -46.63 -12.22 -17.04
CA ASN A 334 -46.61 -12.99 -18.27
C ASN A 334 -47.16 -14.42 -18.07
N ARG A 335 -47.39 -15.12 -19.19
CA ARG A 335 -47.84 -16.52 -19.21
C ARG A 335 -46.98 -17.47 -18.36
N ARG A 336 -45.66 -17.26 -18.32
CA ARG A 336 -44.77 -18.11 -17.49
C ARG A 336 -45.07 -17.92 -16.00
N LYS A 337 -45.29 -16.68 -15.56
CA LYS A 337 -45.60 -16.38 -14.16
C LYS A 337 -47.00 -16.85 -13.77
N TYR A 338 -47.96 -16.87 -14.70
CA TYR A 338 -49.24 -17.53 -14.48
C TYR A 338 -49.09 -18.99 -14.07
N LEU A 339 -48.28 -19.77 -14.78
CA LEU A 339 -48.12 -21.21 -14.50
C LEU A 339 -47.60 -21.43 -13.07
N GLU A 340 -46.63 -20.62 -12.65
CA GLU A 340 -46.07 -20.68 -11.29
C GLU A 340 -47.10 -20.31 -10.22
N ILE A 341 -47.88 -19.24 -10.45
CA ILE A 341 -48.90 -18.80 -9.49
C ILE A 341 -50.03 -19.81 -9.41
N MET A 342 -50.55 -20.27 -10.56
CA MET A 342 -51.70 -21.15 -10.60
C MET A 342 -51.41 -22.49 -9.94
N ASP A 343 -50.23 -23.07 -10.16
CA ASP A 343 -49.81 -24.31 -9.49
C ASP A 343 -49.82 -24.13 -7.96
N ARG A 344 -49.27 -23.01 -7.47
CA ARG A 344 -49.26 -22.68 -6.04
C ARG A 344 -50.67 -22.46 -5.48
N GLU A 345 -51.53 -21.73 -6.18
CA GLU A 345 -52.89 -21.43 -5.71
C GLU A 345 -53.78 -22.68 -5.73
N VAL A 346 -53.66 -23.57 -6.73
CA VAL A 346 -54.36 -24.86 -6.74
C VAL A 346 -53.97 -25.70 -5.52
N GLU A 347 -52.68 -25.82 -5.22
CA GLU A 347 -52.20 -26.53 -4.03
C GLU A 347 -52.67 -25.88 -2.72
N ARG A 348 -52.79 -24.54 -2.69
CA ARG A 348 -53.35 -23.81 -1.55
C ARG A 348 -54.81 -24.18 -1.33
N VAL A 349 -55.63 -24.18 -2.38
CA VAL A 349 -57.06 -24.50 -2.32
C VAL A 349 -57.28 -25.95 -1.89
N LYS A 350 -56.49 -26.89 -2.43
CA LYS A 350 -56.55 -28.30 -2.00
C LYS A 350 -56.29 -28.48 -0.50
N ARG A 351 -55.39 -27.68 0.08
CA ARG A 351 -55.05 -27.76 1.52
C ARG A 351 -56.07 -27.05 2.42
N HIS A 352 -56.53 -25.88 2.01
CA HIS A 352 -57.29 -24.98 2.89
C HIS A 352 -58.78 -24.90 2.58
N ALA A 353 -59.24 -25.54 1.49
CA ALA A 353 -60.61 -25.51 1.01
C ALA A 353 -61.16 -24.08 0.85
N THR A 354 -60.30 -23.12 0.48
CA THR A 354 -60.71 -21.76 0.17
C THR A 354 -61.05 -21.61 -1.32
N PRO A 355 -62.00 -20.74 -1.69
CA PRO A 355 -62.43 -20.62 -3.09
C PRO A 355 -61.34 -19.95 -3.94
N LEU A 356 -61.21 -20.38 -5.21
CA LEU A 356 -60.31 -19.80 -6.20
C LEU A 356 -61.06 -19.66 -7.50
N SER A 357 -61.17 -18.43 -7.99
CA SER A 357 -61.80 -18.14 -9.28
C SER A 357 -60.79 -17.61 -10.30
N LEU A 358 -61.08 -17.89 -11.56
CA LEU A 358 -60.28 -17.52 -12.71
C LEU A 358 -61.18 -16.80 -13.71
N LEU A 359 -60.75 -15.62 -14.12
CA LEU A 359 -61.36 -14.87 -15.21
C LEU A 359 -60.39 -14.89 -16.38
N ILE A 360 -60.89 -15.16 -17.58
CA ILE A 360 -60.17 -14.93 -18.84
C ILE A 360 -60.99 -13.98 -19.68
N PHE A 361 -60.36 -12.98 -20.27
CA PHE A 361 -61.05 -12.03 -21.13
C PHE A 361 -60.24 -11.66 -22.35
N ASP A 362 -60.97 -11.21 -23.36
CA ASP A 362 -60.44 -10.81 -24.66
C ASP A 362 -61.02 -9.46 -25.05
N ILE A 363 -60.21 -8.65 -25.72
CA ILE A 363 -60.65 -7.36 -26.25
C ILE A 363 -61.48 -7.60 -27.52
N ASP A 364 -62.76 -7.25 -27.46
CA ASP A 364 -63.67 -7.48 -28.57
C ASP A 364 -63.23 -6.70 -29.80
N HIS A 365 -63.19 -7.40 -30.94
CA HIS A 365 -62.83 -6.81 -32.24
C HIS A 365 -61.43 -6.16 -32.29
N PHE A 366 -60.49 -6.57 -31.42
CA PHE A 366 -59.14 -6.00 -31.39
C PHE A 366 -58.39 -6.08 -32.74
N LYS A 367 -58.57 -7.17 -33.48
CA LYS A 367 -58.02 -7.26 -34.84
C LYS A 367 -58.51 -6.13 -35.76
N ALA A 368 -59.77 -5.71 -35.66
CA ALA A 368 -60.28 -4.59 -36.45
C ALA A 368 -59.65 -3.26 -36.06
N VAL A 369 -59.27 -3.09 -34.78
CA VAL A 369 -58.48 -1.93 -34.33
C VAL A 369 -57.12 -1.92 -35.00
N ASN A 370 -56.39 -3.05 -34.97
CA ASN A 370 -55.09 -3.16 -35.64
C ASN A 370 -55.18 -2.94 -37.15
N ASP A 371 -56.17 -3.57 -37.80
CA ASP A 371 -56.35 -3.48 -39.25
C ASP A 371 -56.73 -2.05 -39.69
N THR A 372 -57.38 -1.26 -38.83
CA THR A 372 -57.84 0.11 -39.16
C THR A 372 -56.83 1.18 -38.77
N TYR A 373 -56.22 1.07 -37.59
CA TYR A 373 -55.40 2.12 -36.98
C TYR A 373 -53.90 1.76 -36.88
N GLY A 374 -53.53 0.53 -37.22
CA GLY A 374 -52.16 0.03 -37.14
C GLY A 374 -51.79 -0.53 -35.76
N HIS A 375 -50.72 -1.33 -35.74
CA HIS A 375 -50.26 -2.03 -34.53
C HIS A 375 -49.85 -1.08 -33.40
N ASP A 376 -49.26 0.08 -33.70
CA ASP A 376 -48.86 1.04 -32.66
C ASP A 376 -50.07 1.54 -31.85
N VAL A 377 -51.23 1.75 -32.51
CA VAL A 377 -52.47 2.15 -31.83
C VAL A 377 -53.06 0.97 -31.06
N GLY A 378 -52.98 -0.24 -31.59
CA GLY A 378 -53.36 -1.46 -30.85
C GLY A 378 -52.53 -1.65 -29.58
N ASP A 379 -51.24 -1.35 -29.63
CA ASP A 379 -50.34 -1.42 -28.49
C ASP A 379 -50.71 -0.39 -27.41
N GLU A 380 -51.09 0.83 -27.80
CA GLU A 380 -51.61 1.84 -26.86
C GLU A 380 -52.94 1.42 -26.22
N VAL A 381 -53.82 0.75 -27.00
CA VAL A 381 -55.06 0.17 -26.47
C VAL A 381 -54.75 -0.92 -25.43
N LEU A 382 -53.81 -1.83 -25.71
CA LEU A 382 -53.42 -2.88 -24.79
C LEU A 382 -52.85 -2.31 -23.47
N LYS A 383 -52.05 -1.24 -23.55
CA LYS A 383 -51.55 -0.52 -22.36
C LYS A 383 -52.67 0.10 -21.54
N ALA A 384 -53.62 0.78 -22.20
CA ALA A 384 -54.76 1.41 -21.54
C ALA A 384 -55.69 0.39 -20.88
N VAL A 385 -55.96 -0.74 -21.54
CA VAL A 385 -56.71 -1.85 -20.95
C VAL A 385 -55.98 -2.39 -19.72
N ALA A 386 -54.68 -2.62 -19.82
CA ALA A 386 -53.88 -3.12 -18.70
C ALA A 386 -53.85 -2.16 -17.50
N GLU A 387 -53.78 -0.86 -17.75
CA GLU A 387 -53.88 0.18 -16.71
C GLU A 387 -55.26 0.16 -16.04
N LEU A 388 -56.34 0.15 -16.83
CA LEU A 388 -57.70 0.13 -16.29
C LEU A 388 -57.97 -1.14 -15.46
N VAL A 389 -57.43 -2.31 -15.87
CA VAL A 389 -57.52 -3.53 -15.05
C VAL A 389 -56.74 -3.39 -13.75
N ARG A 390 -55.50 -2.89 -13.80
CA ARG A 390 -54.65 -2.70 -12.60
C ARG A 390 -55.31 -1.82 -11.54
N ASP A 391 -56.04 -0.79 -11.96
CA ASP A 391 -56.74 0.12 -11.05
C ASP A 391 -57.98 -0.51 -10.40
N ASN A 392 -58.46 -1.63 -10.93
CA ASN A 392 -59.67 -2.31 -10.46
C ASN A 392 -59.40 -3.67 -9.78
N VAL A 393 -58.26 -4.32 -10.02
CA VAL A 393 -57.88 -5.57 -9.34
C VAL A 393 -57.40 -5.31 -7.92
N ARG A 394 -57.67 -6.25 -6.98
CA ARG A 394 -57.18 -6.12 -5.60
C ARG A 394 -55.70 -6.48 -5.53
N LYS A 395 -55.00 -5.99 -4.51
CA LYS A 395 -53.57 -6.33 -4.26
C LYS A 395 -53.30 -7.84 -4.13
N VAL A 396 -54.33 -8.62 -3.79
CA VAL A 396 -54.25 -10.08 -3.62
C VAL A 396 -54.58 -10.85 -4.90
N ASP A 397 -55.14 -10.18 -5.91
CA ASP A 397 -55.45 -10.76 -7.21
C ASP A 397 -54.21 -10.67 -8.12
N TYR A 398 -54.12 -11.59 -9.08
CA TYR A 398 -53.02 -11.60 -10.06
C TYR A 398 -53.55 -11.27 -11.45
N PHE A 399 -52.97 -10.25 -12.08
CA PHE A 399 -53.31 -9.84 -13.43
C PHE A 399 -52.22 -10.27 -14.42
N VAL A 400 -52.60 -11.04 -15.42
CA VAL A 400 -51.71 -11.70 -16.38
C VAL A 400 -52.14 -11.35 -17.80
N ARG A 401 -51.18 -11.08 -18.69
CA ARG A 401 -51.40 -11.14 -20.13
C ARG A 401 -51.06 -12.54 -20.65
N TRP A 402 -52.05 -13.23 -21.18
CA TRP A 402 -51.91 -14.62 -21.65
C TRP A 402 -51.24 -14.67 -23.04
N GLY A 403 -51.61 -13.75 -23.92
CA GLY A 403 -51.03 -13.57 -25.25
C GLY A 403 -51.95 -12.75 -26.17
N GLY A 404 -51.40 -12.03 -27.14
CA GLY A 404 -52.22 -11.19 -28.04
C GLY A 404 -53.06 -10.16 -27.27
N GLU A 405 -54.37 -10.16 -27.51
CA GLU A 405 -55.39 -9.41 -26.77
C GLU A 405 -56.02 -10.13 -25.56
N GLU A 406 -55.51 -11.30 -25.19
CA GLU A 406 -56.07 -12.13 -24.12
C GLU A 406 -55.37 -11.90 -22.79
N PHE A 407 -56.18 -11.76 -21.75
CA PHE A 407 -55.76 -11.50 -20.38
C PHE A 407 -56.46 -12.42 -19.40
N VAL A 408 -55.81 -12.65 -18.26
CA VAL A 408 -56.28 -13.55 -17.21
C VAL A 408 -56.17 -12.84 -15.86
N ILE A 409 -57.21 -12.99 -15.03
CA ILE A 409 -57.21 -12.54 -13.64
C ILE A 409 -57.44 -13.74 -12.74
N ILE A 410 -56.48 -14.00 -11.84
CA ILE A 410 -56.60 -15.02 -10.80
C ILE A 410 -57.07 -14.31 -9.54
N THR A 411 -58.20 -14.75 -8.98
CA THR A 411 -58.79 -14.16 -7.77
C THR A 411 -58.85 -15.21 -6.66
N PRO A 412 -57.81 -15.30 -5.81
CA PRO A 412 -57.83 -16.18 -4.65
C PRO A 412 -58.89 -15.74 -3.63
N ASP A 413 -59.35 -16.68 -2.81
CA ASP A 413 -60.39 -16.49 -1.78
C ASP A 413 -61.68 -15.83 -2.32
N THR A 414 -62.02 -16.14 -3.57
CA THR A 414 -63.16 -15.53 -4.27
C THR A 414 -64.05 -16.60 -4.88
N GLU A 415 -65.31 -16.65 -4.43
CA GLU A 415 -66.35 -17.55 -4.92
C GLU A 415 -66.87 -17.11 -6.30
N LEU A 416 -67.46 -18.03 -7.05
CA LEU A 416 -67.91 -17.81 -8.43
C LEU A 416 -68.78 -16.56 -8.58
N PHE A 417 -69.80 -16.40 -7.75
CA PHE A 417 -70.73 -15.26 -7.86
C PHE A 417 -70.03 -13.90 -7.61
N LYS A 418 -69.07 -13.84 -6.69
CA LYS A 418 -68.28 -12.62 -6.44
C LYS A 418 -67.34 -12.33 -7.61
N ALA A 419 -66.77 -13.36 -8.21
CA ALA A 419 -65.94 -13.25 -9.40
C ALA A 419 -66.75 -12.74 -10.60
N VAL A 420 -67.99 -13.22 -10.80
CA VAL A 420 -68.91 -12.73 -11.85
C VAL A 420 -69.28 -11.26 -11.63
N ILE A 421 -69.60 -10.85 -10.40
CA ILE A 421 -69.87 -9.43 -10.09
C ILE A 421 -68.65 -8.55 -10.37
N PHE A 422 -67.45 -9.03 -10.01
CA PHE A 422 -66.21 -8.32 -10.31
C PHE A 422 -65.95 -8.22 -11.82
N ALA A 423 -66.14 -9.32 -12.55
CA ALA A 423 -66.02 -9.38 -14.00
C ALA A 423 -66.95 -8.37 -14.67
N ASP A 424 -68.23 -8.31 -14.27
CA ASP A 424 -69.19 -7.42 -14.92
C ASP A 424 -68.91 -5.94 -14.61
N LYS A 425 -68.45 -5.63 -13.40
CA LYS A 425 -67.96 -4.28 -13.07
C LYS A 425 -66.77 -3.89 -13.95
N LEU A 426 -65.81 -4.80 -14.16
CA LEU A 426 -64.67 -4.55 -15.03
C LEU A 426 -65.10 -4.35 -16.49
N ARG A 427 -66.01 -5.19 -16.99
CA ARG A 427 -66.61 -5.09 -18.32
C ARG A 427 -67.29 -3.73 -18.53
N ALA A 428 -68.16 -3.32 -17.61
CA ALA A 428 -68.85 -2.03 -17.68
C ALA A 428 -67.85 -0.86 -17.67
N ARG A 429 -66.80 -0.93 -16.85
CA ARG A 429 -65.72 0.07 -16.82
C ARG A 429 -64.97 0.18 -18.15
N MET A 430 -64.74 -0.93 -18.84
CA MET A 430 -64.12 -0.91 -20.18
C MET A 430 -65.03 -0.24 -21.20
N GLU A 431 -66.32 -0.60 -21.21
CA GLU A 431 -67.31 -0.01 -22.12
C GLU A 431 -67.50 1.50 -21.89
N GLU A 432 -67.42 1.96 -20.65
CA GLU A 432 -67.51 3.38 -20.29
C GLU A 432 -66.23 4.18 -20.59
N HIS A 433 -65.09 3.51 -20.81
CA HIS A 433 -63.81 4.17 -21.02
C HIS A 433 -63.66 4.66 -22.46
N ASP A 434 -63.22 5.91 -22.61
CA ASP A 434 -62.86 6.49 -23.91
C ASP A 434 -61.38 6.21 -24.23
N PHE A 435 -61.14 5.27 -25.15
CA PHE A 435 -59.80 4.94 -25.65
C PHE A 435 -59.30 5.94 -26.71
N LYS A 436 -59.82 7.17 -26.71
CA LYS A 436 -59.40 8.32 -27.52
C LYS A 436 -59.48 8.02 -29.01
N THR A 437 -58.36 7.61 -29.61
CA THR A 437 -58.19 7.39 -31.04
C THR A 437 -59.19 6.36 -31.60
N VAL A 438 -59.55 5.37 -30.79
CA VAL A 438 -60.39 4.23 -31.21
C VAL A 438 -61.81 4.27 -30.62
N GLY A 439 -62.09 5.25 -29.74
CA GLY A 439 -63.38 5.40 -29.06
C GLY A 439 -63.65 4.31 -28.02
N THR A 440 -64.85 3.75 -28.04
CA THR A 440 -65.28 2.72 -27.09
C THR A 440 -64.78 1.34 -27.48
N ILE A 441 -64.24 0.61 -26.51
CA ILE A 441 -63.86 -0.80 -26.63
C ILE A 441 -64.63 -1.61 -25.59
N THR A 442 -65.01 -2.83 -25.96
CA THR A 442 -65.66 -3.78 -25.04
C THR A 442 -64.77 -5.00 -24.83
N ILE A 443 -65.04 -5.73 -23.74
CA ILE A 443 -64.39 -7.01 -23.47
C ILE A 443 -65.43 -8.10 -23.27
N SER A 444 -65.11 -9.31 -23.73
CA SER A 444 -65.85 -10.53 -23.39
C SER A 444 -65.10 -11.27 -22.30
N ILE A 445 -65.80 -11.76 -21.27
CA ILE A 445 -65.18 -12.40 -20.10
C ILE A 445 -65.79 -13.78 -19.85
N GLY A 446 -64.93 -14.79 -19.72
CA GLY A 446 -65.25 -16.12 -19.21
C GLY A 446 -64.81 -16.27 -17.75
N VAL A 447 -65.66 -16.82 -16.90
CA VAL A 447 -65.40 -17.01 -15.46
C VAL A 447 -65.57 -18.46 -15.06
N SER A 448 -64.62 -18.99 -14.31
CA SER A 448 -64.71 -20.33 -13.71
C SER A 448 -64.20 -20.31 -12.26
N THR A 449 -64.64 -21.26 -11.46
CA THR A 449 -64.14 -21.47 -10.10
C THR A 449 -63.62 -22.89 -9.94
N TYR A 450 -62.54 -23.04 -9.17
CA TYR A 450 -61.96 -24.33 -8.84
C TYR A 450 -63.00 -25.28 -8.26
N GLU A 451 -63.09 -26.47 -8.85
CA GLU A 451 -63.88 -27.59 -8.35
C GLU A 451 -62.99 -28.68 -7.78
N LYS A 452 -63.59 -29.61 -7.02
CA LYS A 452 -62.85 -30.72 -6.44
C LYS A 452 -62.14 -31.51 -7.55
N ASP A 453 -60.86 -31.78 -7.32
CA ASP A 453 -59.97 -32.51 -8.23
C ASP A 453 -59.61 -31.78 -9.54
N ASP A 454 -59.86 -30.47 -9.64
CA ASP A 454 -59.38 -29.66 -10.76
C ASP A 454 -57.85 -29.60 -10.82
N THR A 455 -57.34 -29.48 -12.06
CA THR A 455 -55.98 -29.03 -12.36
C THR A 455 -56.02 -27.61 -12.89
N GLN A 456 -54.87 -26.95 -13.01
CA GLN A 456 -54.77 -25.65 -13.67
C GLN A 456 -55.31 -25.68 -15.11
N GLU A 457 -55.18 -26.82 -15.79
CA GLU A 457 -55.60 -27.00 -17.19
C GLU A 457 -57.11 -27.14 -17.31
N THR A 458 -57.75 -27.92 -16.41
CA THR A 458 -59.20 -28.09 -16.42
C THR A 458 -59.90 -26.78 -16.02
N LEU A 459 -59.37 -26.06 -15.04
CA LEU A 459 -59.89 -24.75 -14.65
C LEU A 459 -59.78 -23.74 -15.80
N MET A 460 -58.60 -23.61 -16.42
CA MET A 460 -58.40 -22.71 -17.56
C MET A 460 -59.32 -23.05 -18.73
N LYS A 461 -59.43 -24.34 -19.07
CA LYS A 461 -60.28 -24.79 -20.17
C LYS A 461 -61.75 -24.39 -19.98
N ARG A 462 -62.26 -24.48 -18.75
CA ARG A 462 -63.64 -24.07 -18.45
C ARG A 462 -63.84 -22.56 -18.53
N ALA A 463 -62.86 -21.77 -18.10
CA ALA A 463 -62.89 -20.32 -18.29
C ALA A 463 -62.87 -19.95 -19.79
N ASP A 464 -62.04 -20.63 -20.59
CA ASP A 464 -61.92 -20.42 -22.03
C ASP A 464 -63.22 -20.79 -22.79
N GLU A 465 -63.85 -21.92 -22.43
CA GLU A 465 -65.16 -22.30 -22.96
C GLU A 465 -66.22 -21.24 -22.66
N ALA A 466 -66.24 -20.68 -21.44
CA ALA A 466 -67.14 -19.59 -21.07
C ALA A 466 -66.86 -18.31 -21.87
N LEU A 467 -65.58 -17.94 -22.07
CA LEU A 467 -65.19 -16.81 -22.90
C LEU A 467 -65.63 -17.00 -24.36
N TYR A 468 -65.46 -18.20 -24.90
CA TYR A 468 -65.93 -18.55 -26.24
C TYR A 468 -67.45 -18.36 -26.37
N GLN A 469 -68.23 -18.79 -25.38
CA GLN A 469 -69.67 -18.55 -25.34
C GLN A 469 -70.02 -17.05 -25.26
N ALA A 470 -69.29 -16.26 -24.47
CA ALA A 470 -69.47 -14.81 -24.42
C ALA A 470 -69.27 -14.18 -25.82
N LYS A 471 -68.21 -14.58 -26.53
CA LYS A 471 -67.91 -14.12 -27.89
C LYS A 471 -68.98 -14.54 -28.92
N GLN A 472 -69.50 -15.76 -28.81
CA GLN A 472 -70.52 -16.32 -29.72
C GLN A 472 -71.91 -15.71 -29.52
N THR A 473 -72.27 -15.39 -28.28
CA THR A 473 -73.63 -14.98 -27.92
C THR A 473 -73.82 -13.46 -27.90
N GLY A 474 -72.89 -12.69 -28.47
CA GLY A 474 -73.06 -11.25 -28.69
C GLY A 474 -71.96 -10.34 -28.15
N ARG A 475 -70.89 -10.89 -27.56
CA ARG A 475 -69.77 -10.12 -26.97
C ARG A 475 -70.21 -9.15 -25.87
N ASN A 476 -69.28 -8.33 -25.37
CA ASN A 476 -69.52 -7.36 -24.29
C ASN A 476 -70.35 -7.93 -23.14
N LYS A 477 -69.93 -9.08 -22.60
CA LYS A 477 -70.65 -9.77 -21.53
C LYS A 477 -69.75 -10.70 -20.73
N VAL A 478 -70.28 -11.11 -19.58
CA VAL A 478 -69.69 -12.13 -18.72
C VAL A 478 -70.48 -13.43 -18.90
N VAL A 479 -69.78 -14.54 -19.05
CA VAL A 479 -70.35 -15.89 -19.00
C VAL A 479 -69.55 -16.70 -17.97
N SER A 480 -70.24 -17.51 -17.17
CA SER A 480 -69.61 -18.44 -16.22
C SER A 480 -69.93 -19.90 -16.53
N THR A 481 -69.20 -20.80 -15.90
CA THR A 481 -69.40 -22.27 -16.00
C THR A 481 -70.74 -22.74 -15.45
N GLU A 482 -71.28 -22.03 -14.45
CA GLU A 482 -72.66 -22.17 -14.00
C GLU A 482 -73.50 -21.06 -14.63
N ASP A 483 -74.80 -21.27 -14.83
CA ASP A 483 -75.74 -20.31 -15.42
C ASP A 483 -76.09 -19.17 -14.44
N LEU A 484 -75.04 -18.53 -13.92
CA LEU A 484 -75.06 -17.38 -13.03
C LEU A 484 -74.85 -16.12 -13.85
N ASN A 485 -75.90 -15.33 -13.99
CA ASN A 485 -75.80 -13.99 -14.54
C ASN A 485 -76.03 -12.97 -13.42
N VAL A 486 -75.62 -11.71 -13.60
CA VAL A 486 -75.78 -10.64 -12.59
C VAL A 486 -77.24 -10.52 -12.12
N ASP A 487 -78.19 -10.84 -13.00
CA ASP A 487 -79.63 -10.85 -12.74
C ASP A 487 -80.15 -12.06 -11.92
N ASN A 488 -79.35 -13.13 -11.81
CA ASN A 488 -79.72 -14.41 -11.17
C ASN A 488 -78.84 -14.77 -9.96
N VAL A 489 -78.04 -13.82 -9.43
CA VAL A 489 -77.20 -14.05 -8.25
C VAL A 489 -78.08 -14.10 -6.97
N PRO A 490 -77.88 -15.07 -6.06
CA PRO A 490 -78.53 -15.03 -4.75
C PRO A 490 -78.19 -13.73 -4.01
N GLN A 491 -79.20 -12.93 -3.66
CA GLN A 491 -78.98 -11.81 -2.75
C GLN A 491 -78.55 -12.38 -1.39
N ALA A 492 -77.36 -11.97 -0.95
CA ALA A 492 -76.81 -12.33 0.36
C ALA A 492 -77.63 -11.71 1.50
#